data_AF-A0A535NB48-F1
#
_entry.id   AF-A0A535NB48-F1
#
_cell.length_a   1.000
_cell.length_b   1.000
_cell.length_c   1.000
_cell.angle_alpha   90.00
_cell.angle_beta   90.00
_cell.angle_gamma   90.00
#
_symmetry.space_group_name_H-M   'P 1'
#
loop_
_entity.id
_entity.type
_entity.pdbx_description
1 polymer ?
#
loop_
_entity_poly.entity_id
_entity_poly.type
_entity_poly.pdbx_seq_one_letter_code
_entity_poly.pdbx_strand_id
1 'polypeptide(L)'
;MRGIQSCVLVPVLAGGRAVGTMGLASSRVGALGASDVQQLALVSSLAVHTRTYEARLAGQRRLFAEVSPTLENALALDRAVRHPSTYR
;
A
#
# COMPACT_ATOMS: atom_id res chain seq x y z
N MET A 1 -37.02 12.35 3.18
CA MET A 1 -35.66 11.88 2.83
C MET A 1 -35.44 12.09 1.33
N ARG A 2 -34.27 12.59 0.91
CA ARG A 2 -33.89 12.60 -0.52
C ARG A 2 -33.03 11.35 -0.78
N GLY A 3 -33.52 10.44 -1.64
CA GLY A 3 -32.83 9.20 -1.98
C GLY A 3 -31.68 9.41 -2.98
N ILE A 4 -30.97 8.33 -3.32
CA ILE A 4 -29.97 8.34 -4.39
C ILE A 4 -30.71 8.46 -5.73
N GLN A 5 -30.40 9.51 -6.49
CA GLN A 5 -30.99 9.80 -7.80
C GLN A 5 -29.99 9.75 -8.95
N SER A 6 -28.69 9.63 -8.63
CA SER A 6 -27.62 9.40 -9.59
C SER A 6 -26.48 8.66 -8.89
N CYS A 7 -25.86 7.69 -9.56
CA CYS A 7 -24.70 6.99 -9.04
C CYS A 7 -23.76 6.53 -10.16
N VAL A 8 -22.48 6.46 -9.84
CA VAL A 8 -21.43 5.89 -10.69
C VAL A 8 -20.65 4.88 -9.85
N LEU A 9 -20.41 3.71 -10.42
CA LEU A 9 -19.69 2.61 -9.79
C LEU A 9 -18.61 2.11 -10.74
N VAL A 10 -17.40 1.90 -10.23
CA VAL A 10 -16.28 1.31 -10.97
C VAL A 10 -15.71 0.12 -10.21
N PRO A 11 -15.25 -0.94 -10.90
CA PRO A 11 -14.54 -2.02 -10.25
C PRO A 11 -13.16 -1.53 -9.80
N VAL A 12 -12.75 -1.96 -8.61
CA VAL A 12 -11.37 -1.78 -8.13
C VAL A 12 -10.58 -2.99 -8.63
N LEU A 13 -9.61 -2.76 -9.52
CA LEU A 13 -8.85 -3.83 -10.17
C LEU A 13 -7.44 -3.95 -9.57
N ALA A 14 -7.09 -5.12 -9.05
CA ALA A 14 -5.73 -5.47 -8.65
C ALA A 14 -5.23 -6.65 -9.49
N GLY A 15 -4.13 -6.46 -10.23
CA GLY A 15 -3.59 -7.48 -11.13
C GLY A 15 -4.59 -7.96 -12.19
N GLY A 16 -5.41 -7.04 -12.71
CA GLY A 16 -6.47 -7.36 -13.69
C GLY A 16 -7.71 -8.05 -13.11
N ARG A 17 -7.75 -8.31 -11.80
CA ARG A 17 -8.91 -8.94 -11.13
C ARG A 17 -9.68 -7.92 -10.32
N ALA A 18 -11.01 -7.98 -10.38
CA ALA A 18 -11.86 -7.18 -9.51
C ALA A 18 -11.75 -7.67 -8.07
N VAL A 19 -11.34 -6.77 -7.17
CA VAL A 19 -11.19 -7.03 -5.73
C VAL A 19 -12.20 -6.24 -4.88
N GLY A 20 -13.04 -5.43 -5.53
CA GLY A 20 -14.07 -4.62 -4.89
C GLY A 20 -14.67 -3.60 -5.86
N THR A 21 -15.42 -2.65 -5.32
CA THR A 21 -16.05 -1.56 -6.07
C THR A 21 -15.84 -0.23 -5.37
N MET A 22 -15.76 0.85 -6.15
CA MET A 22 -15.75 2.22 -5.66
C MET A 22 -16.92 2.97 -6.30
N GLY A 23 -17.63 3.76 -5.50
CA GLY A 23 -18.88 4.41 -5.94
C GLY A 23 -19.00 5.86 -5.50
N LEU A 24 -19.64 6.66 -6.36
CA LEU A 24 -20.14 7.99 -6.07
C LEU A 24 -21.66 7.97 -6.16
N ALA A 25 -22.34 8.68 -5.25
CA ALA A 25 -23.79 8.77 -5.23
C ALA A 25 -24.22 10.21 -4.99
N SER A 26 -25.32 10.60 -5.61
CA SER A 26 -25.91 11.93 -5.51
C SER A 26 -27.42 11.84 -5.38
N SER A 27 -28.00 12.77 -4.62
CA SER A 27 -29.45 12.94 -4.51
C SER A 27 -30.03 13.91 -5.56
N ARG A 28 -29.21 14.31 -6.55
CA ARG A 28 -29.61 15.15 -7.68
C ARG A 28 -29.56 14.34 -8.97
N VAL A 29 -30.68 14.34 -9.71
CA VAL A 29 -30.79 13.71 -11.03
C VAL A 29 -29.73 14.26 -11.98
N GLY A 30 -29.06 13.37 -12.71
CA GLY A 30 -28.08 13.75 -13.74
C GLY A 30 -26.80 14.40 -13.22
N ALA A 31 -26.54 14.33 -11.91
CA ALA A 31 -25.36 14.97 -11.31
C ALA A 31 -24.04 14.23 -11.56
N LEU A 32 -24.09 13.03 -12.13
CA LEU A 32 -22.91 12.22 -12.45
C LEU A 32 -23.02 11.76 -13.90
N GLY A 33 -21.92 11.80 -14.63
CA GLY A 33 -21.83 11.46 -16.04
C GLY A 33 -20.55 10.70 -16.38
N ALA A 34 -20.25 10.61 -17.67
CA ALA A 34 -19.12 9.81 -18.17
C ALA A 34 -17.75 10.29 -17.65
N SER A 35 -17.57 11.59 -17.42
CA SER A 35 -16.35 12.13 -16.81
C SER A 35 -16.14 11.61 -15.38
N ASP A 36 -17.21 11.51 -14.59
CA ASP A 36 -17.14 10.98 -13.24
C ASP A 36 -16.76 9.50 -13.23
N VAL A 37 -17.20 8.72 -14.23
CA VAL A 37 -16.77 7.32 -14.41
C VAL A 37 -15.26 7.26 -14.66
N GLN A 38 -14.75 8.08 -15.58
CA GLN A 38 -13.32 8.10 -15.91
C GLN A 38 -12.47 8.55 -14.72
N GLN A 39 -12.89 9.60 -14.02
CA GLN A 39 -12.20 10.09 -12.83
C GLN A 39 -12.23 9.06 -11.71
N LEU A 40 -13.38 8.44 -11.45
CA LEU A 40 -13.50 7.41 -10.41
C LEU A 40 -12.66 6.17 -10.77
N ALA A 41 -12.57 5.79 -12.04
CA ALA A 41 -11.70 4.72 -12.50
C ALA A 41 -10.22 5.03 -12.24
N LEU A 42 -9.77 6.26 -12.54
CA LEU A 42 -8.40 6.70 -12.25
C LEU A 42 -8.10 6.67 -10.74
N VAL A 43 -9.02 7.20 -9.92
CA VAL A 43 -8.89 7.19 -8.45
C VAL A 43 -8.84 5.75 -7.92
N SER A 44 -9.67 4.85 -8.47
CA SER A 44 -9.66 3.44 -8.07
C SER A 44 -8.32 2.76 -8.40
N SER A 45 -7.73 3.06 -9.56
CA SER A 45 -6.42 2.54 -9.96
C SER A 45 -5.31 3.08 -9.07
N LEU A 46 -5.34 4.38 -8.75
CA LEU A 46 -4.37 4.99 -7.85
C LEU A 46 -4.46 4.39 -6.44
N ALA A 47 -5.67 4.18 -5.91
CA ALA A 47 -5.87 3.58 -4.60
C ALA A 47 -5.25 2.17 -4.50
N VAL A 48 -5.39 1.36 -5.56
CA VAL A 48 -4.72 0.04 -5.64
C VAL A 48 -3.21 0.21 -5.67
N HIS A 49 -2.71 1.09 -6.53
CA HIS A 49 -1.27 1.31 -6.67
C HIS A 49 -0.62 1.72 -5.34
N THR A 50 -1.18 2.73 -4.67
CA THR A 50 -0.71 3.19 -3.36
C THR A 50 -0.72 2.06 -2.33
N ARG A 51 -1.82 1.29 -2.24
CA ARG A 51 -1.91 0.16 -1.30
C ARG A 51 -0.85 -0.92 -1.57
N THR A 52 -0.60 -1.23 -2.85
CA THR A 52 0.45 -2.20 -3.22
C THR A 52 1.85 -1.70 -2.90
N TYR A 53 2.10 -0.41 -3.10
CA TYR A 53 3.37 0.22 -2.79
C TYR A 53 3.65 0.22 -1.29
N GLU A 54 2.68 0.62 -0.47
CA GLU A 54 2.78 0.60 0.99
C GLU A 54 3.04 -0.82 1.53
N ALA A 55 2.32 -1.82 1.00
CA ALA A 55 2.53 -3.21 1.40
C ALA A 55 3.96 -3.69 1.06
N ARG A 56 4.47 -3.34 -0.11
CA ARG A 56 5.84 -3.65 -0.51
C ARG A 56 6.87 -2.97 0.39
N LEU A 57 6.68 -1.68 0.66
CA LEU A 57 7.58 -0.90 1.50
C LEU A 57 7.61 -1.44 2.95
N ALA A 58 6.45 -1.77 3.51
CA ALA A 58 6.35 -2.40 4.82
C ALA A 58 7.08 -3.76 4.88
N GLY A 59 6.95 -4.57 3.82
CA GLY A 59 7.68 -5.84 3.69
C GLY A 59 9.20 -5.64 3.68
N GLN A 60 9.70 -4.67 2.90
CA GLN A 60 11.14 -4.36 2.85
C GLN A 60 11.67 -3.87 4.20
N ARG A 61 10.93 -2.99 4.89
CA ARG A 61 11.30 -2.51 6.22
C ARG A 61 11.36 -3.65 7.25
N ARG A 62 10.42 -4.59 7.19
CA ARG A 62 10.41 -5.76 8.07
C ARG A 62 11.64 -6.65 7.85
N LEU A 63 11.96 -6.96 6.59
CA LEU A 63 13.14 -7.77 6.27
C LEU A 63 14.44 -7.12 6.76
N PHE A 64 14.57 -5.81 6.56
CA PHE A 64 15.73 -5.07 7.04
C PHE A 64 15.85 -5.13 8.58
N ALA A 65 14.74 -4.92 9.29
CA ALA A 65 14.71 -4.98 10.76
C ALA A 65 15.03 -6.38 11.32
N GLU A 66 14.77 -7.45 10.56
CA GLU A 66 15.09 -8.83 10.94
C GLU A 66 16.56 -9.17 10.73
N VAL A 67 17.16 -8.70 9.63
CA VAL A 67 18.54 -9.05 9.25
C VAL A 67 19.58 -8.16 9.95
N SER A 68 19.30 -6.86 10.14
CA SER A 68 20.27 -5.90 10.72
C SER A 68 20.84 -6.34 12.07
N PRO A 69 20.02 -6.75 13.07
CA PRO A 69 20.53 -7.14 14.39
C PRO A 69 21.46 -8.36 14.34
N THR A 70 21.17 -9.31 13.45
CA THR A 70 21.99 -10.52 13.30
C THR A 70 23.36 -10.18 12.73
N LEU A 71 23.42 -9.29 11.74
CA LEU A 71 24.68 -8.80 11.17
C LEU A 71 25.48 -7.98 12.18
N GLU A 72 24.83 -7.10 12.94
CA GLU A 72 25.46 -6.31 13.99
C GLU A 72 26.09 -7.21 15.07
N ASN A 73 25.36 -8.23 15.52
CA ASN A 73 25.87 -9.22 16.46
C ASN A 73 27.06 -10.01 15.90
N ALA A 74 26.97 -10.48 14.66
CA ALA A 74 28.06 -11.21 14.01
C ALA A 74 29.32 -10.34 13.88
N LEU A 75 29.18 -9.07 13.49
CA LEU A 75 30.28 -8.11 13.39
C LEU A 75 30.90 -7.79 14.76
N ALA A 76 30.07 -7.67 15.81
CA ALA A 76 30.54 -7.46 17.17
C ALA A 76 31.37 -8.66 17.67
N LEU A 77 30.89 -9.88 17.44
CA LEU A 77 31.61 -11.12 17.77
C LEU A 77 32.94 -11.21 17.00
N ASP A 78 32.91 -10.97 15.70
CA ASP A 78 34.09 -11.01 14.82
C ASP A 78 35.16 -9.98 15.24
N ARG A 79 34.76 -8.78 15.67
CA ARG A 79 35.69 -7.79 16.26
C ARG A 79 36.30 -8.26 17.58
N ALA A 80 35.51 -8.88 18.45
CA ALA A 80 35.99 -9.38 19.75
C ALA A 80 36.98 -10.55 19.59
N VAL A 81 36.77 -11.43 18.61
CA VAL A 81 37.69 -12.53 18.30
C VAL A 81 39.01 -12.03 17.70
N ARG A 82 38.96 -11.01 16.83
CA ARG A 82 40.17 -10.44 16.21
C ARG A 82 41.00 -9.54 17.14
N HIS A 83 40.39 -8.97 18.17
CA HIS A 83 41.09 -8.23 19.22
C HIS A 83 40.83 -8.91 20.56
N PRO A 84 41.44 -10.09 20.82
CA PRO A 84 41.36 -10.66 22.15
C PRO A 84 41.99 -9.62 23.08
N SER A 85 41.21 -9.09 24.02
CA SER A 85 41.75 -8.16 24.99
C SER A 85 42.87 -8.88 25.72
N THR A 86 44.11 -8.56 25.39
CA THR A 86 45.28 -8.84 26.22
C THR A 86 45.14 -7.92 27.43
N TYR A 87 44.22 -8.27 28.32
CA TYR A 87 44.13 -7.66 29.63
C TYR A 87 45.24 -8.31 30.47
N ARG A 88 46.31 -7.55 30.68
CA ARG A 88 47.34 -7.78 31.69
C ARG A 88 47.12 -6.79 32.81
#